data_AF-A0A533ZVB0-F1
#
_entry.id   AF-A0A533ZVB0-F1
#
_cell.length_a   1.000
_cell.length_b   1.000
_cell.length_c   1.000
_cell.angle_alpha   90.00
_cell.angle_beta   90.00
_cell.angle_gamma   90.00
#
_symmetry.space_group_name_H-M   'P 1'
#
loop_
_entity.id
_entity.type
_entity.pdbx_description
1 polymer ?
#
loop_
_entity_poly.entity_id
_entity_poly.type
_entity_poly.pdbx_seq_one_letter_code
_entity_poly.pdbx_strand_id
1 'polypeptide(L)'
;MQRLWSVLVVGATLWLSAAAAFALEFSAEQTTRKGAQSMSGKIYFQADRWRVEMASPDGPKVAIHRLDKAVTWLLFPNRTYVEMPLRFDQIPQWAPKIQGEVGRRLVGTDKVGGRKTEKYEVTVDVEGQKMVLYQWVAPDIKFSMKTASADGSFESAYSYVKLGQQPAQLFEVPAGYTKVSMQR
;
A
#
# COMPACT_ATOMS: atom_id res chain seq x y z
N MET A 1 48.16 -0.04 -58.43
CA MET A 1 48.04 0.95 -57.32
C MET A 1 46.61 0.90 -56.79
N GLN A 2 46.46 1.25 -55.52
CA GLN A 2 45.45 0.79 -54.56
C GLN A 2 44.07 1.49 -54.63
N ARG A 3 43.01 0.71 -54.30
CA ARG A 3 41.87 1.04 -53.39
C ARG A 3 40.86 2.10 -53.91
N LEU A 4 39.56 2.15 -53.55
CA LEU A 4 38.75 1.62 -52.45
C LEU A 4 37.33 1.30 -52.97
N TRP A 5 36.67 0.27 -52.42
CA TRP A 5 35.20 0.18 -52.42
C TRP A 5 34.68 0.72 -51.09
N SER A 6 33.85 1.76 -51.16
CA SER A 6 33.12 2.29 -50.01
C SER A 6 31.87 1.44 -49.79
N VAL A 7 31.86 0.60 -48.76
CA VAL A 7 30.64 -0.04 -48.26
C VAL A 7 30.03 0.88 -47.21
N LEU A 8 28.85 1.42 -47.52
CA LEU A 8 28.02 2.22 -46.63
C LEU A 8 27.28 1.26 -45.69
N VAL A 9 27.72 1.18 -44.42
CA VAL A 9 26.99 0.44 -43.38
C VAL A 9 25.94 1.37 -42.79
N VAL A 10 24.66 1.13 -43.10
CA VAL A 10 23.52 1.77 -42.44
C VAL A 10 23.34 1.07 -41.09
N GLY A 11 23.82 1.69 -40.02
CA GLY A 11 23.60 1.23 -38.65
C GLY A 11 22.18 1.55 -38.20
N ALA A 12 21.29 0.56 -38.17
CA ALA A 12 19.99 0.66 -37.52
C ALA A 12 20.16 0.54 -36.01
N THR A 13 20.16 1.66 -35.29
CA THR A 13 20.10 1.64 -33.82
C THR A 13 18.70 1.28 -33.38
N LEU A 14 18.48 0.03 -32.95
CA LEU A 14 17.29 -0.37 -32.19
C LEU A 14 17.31 0.35 -30.83
N TRP A 15 16.43 1.34 -30.67
CA TRP A 15 16.05 1.83 -29.35
C TRP A 15 15.17 0.78 -28.68
N LEU A 16 15.76 -0.09 -27.87
CA LEU A 16 15.02 -0.86 -26.87
C LEU A 16 14.57 0.13 -25.79
N SER A 17 13.34 0.65 -25.91
CA SER A 17 12.67 1.28 -24.77
C SER A 17 12.33 0.18 -23.76
N ALA A 18 13.19 -0.01 -22.76
CA ALA A 18 12.85 -0.80 -21.59
C ALA A 18 11.72 -0.07 -20.85
N ALA A 19 10.48 -0.49 -21.08
CA ALA A 19 9.37 -0.07 -20.23
C ALA A 19 9.68 -0.63 -18.83
N ALA A 20 10.11 0.24 -17.92
CA ALA A 20 10.24 -0.12 -16.52
C ALA A 20 8.87 -0.62 -16.05
N ALA A 21 8.79 -1.89 -15.67
CA ALA A 21 7.63 -2.44 -14.98
C ALA A 21 7.57 -1.76 -13.61
N PHE A 22 6.83 -0.66 -13.51
CA PHE A 22 6.62 -0.01 -12.22
C PHE A 22 5.85 -0.96 -11.32
N ALA A 23 6.41 -1.22 -10.13
CA ALA A 23 5.66 -1.87 -9.05
C ALA A 23 4.43 -1.00 -8.71
N LEU A 24 3.37 -1.61 -8.18
CA LEU A 24 2.17 -0.83 -7.85
C LEU A 24 2.49 0.22 -6.77
N GLU A 25 2.22 1.47 -7.10
CA GLU A 25 2.31 2.61 -6.20
C GLU A 25 0.97 3.34 -6.17
N PHE A 26 0.58 3.86 -5.02
CA PHE A 26 -0.67 4.61 -4.90
C PHE A 26 -0.71 5.57 -3.72
N SER A 27 -1.67 6.48 -3.78
CA SER A 27 -2.16 7.23 -2.62
C SER A 27 -3.66 7.04 -2.47
N ALA A 28 -4.15 7.11 -1.23
CA ALA A 28 -5.56 7.01 -0.92
C ALA A 28 -5.89 7.66 0.43
N GLU A 29 -7.17 7.88 0.68
CA GLU A 29 -7.68 7.99 2.04
C GLU A 29 -8.05 6.59 2.55
N GLN A 30 -7.81 6.33 3.82
CA GLN A 30 -8.08 5.05 4.46
C GLN A 30 -8.85 5.28 5.76
N THR A 31 -9.92 4.51 5.93
CA THR A 31 -10.61 4.35 7.21
C THR A 31 -10.38 2.95 7.75
N THR A 32 -10.18 2.82 9.05
CA THR A 32 -10.08 1.54 9.72
C THR A 32 -10.90 1.57 11.00
N ARG A 33 -11.76 0.57 11.18
CA ARG A 33 -12.56 0.36 12.37
C ARG A 33 -12.15 -0.97 13.01
N LYS A 34 -11.92 -0.92 14.33
CA LYS A 34 -11.70 -2.10 15.19
C LYS A 34 -12.60 -1.95 16.42
N GLY A 35 -13.73 -2.67 16.43
CA GLY A 35 -14.77 -2.52 17.45
C GLY A 35 -15.30 -1.08 17.55
N ALA A 36 -15.13 -0.45 18.71
CA ALA A 36 -15.53 0.94 18.98
C ALA A 36 -14.51 1.98 18.49
N GLN A 37 -13.28 1.56 18.17
CA GLN A 37 -12.24 2.46 17.70
C GLN A 37 -12.34 2.64 16.18
N SER A 38 -12.25 3.87 15.72
CA SER A 38 -12.16 4.23 14.32
C SER A 38 -10.98 5.17 14.12
N MET A 39 -10.23 4.96 13.05
CA MET A 39 -9.16 5.85 12.59
C MET A 39 -9.38 6.18 11.12
N SER A 40 -9.04 7.42 10.77
CA SER A 40 -9.01 7.88 9.38
C SER A 40 -7.68 8.57 9.12
N GLY A 41 -7.18 8.41 7.91
CA GLY A 41 -5.92 8.98 7.51
C GLY A 41 -5.67 8.90 6.01
N LYS A 42 -4.51 9.42 5.60
CA LYS A 42 -4.00 9.28 4.24
C LYS A 42 -2.93 8.21 4.22
N ILE A 43 -2.91 7.43 3.15
CA ILE A 43 -1.87 6.46 2.87
C ILE A 43 -1.14 6.82 1.57
N TYR A 44 0.17 6.66 1.59
CA TYR A 44 1.03 6.65 0.42
C TYR A 44 1.79 5.34 0.43
N PHE A 45 1.82 4.62 -0.69
CA PHE A 45 2.30 3.24 -0.74
C PHE A 45 3.24 3.00 -1.91
N GLN A 46 4.30 2.26 -1.63
CA GLN A 46 5.13 1.52 -2.57
C GLN A 46 5.35 0.10 -2.01
N ALA A 47 5.82 -0.84 -2.83
CA ALA A 47 5.90 -2.26 -2.47
C ALA A 47 6.67 -2.56 -1.17
N ASP A 48 7.72 -1.79 -0.86
CA ASP A 48 8.61 -2.00 0.29
C ASP A 48 8.51 -0.90 1.36
N ARG A 49 7.63 0.10 1.18
CA ARG A 49 7.50 1.23 2.11
C ARG A 49 6.15 1.90 1.99
N TRP A 50 5.64 2.35 3.11
CA TRP A 50 4.40 3.11 3.11
C TRP A 50 4.38 4.14 4.23
N ARG A 51 3.60 5.19 4.00
CA ARG A 51 3.39 6.28 4.94
C ARG A 51 1.91 6.36 5.26
N VAL A 52 1.59 6.43 6.54
CA VAL A 52 0.23 6.70 7.02
C VAL A 52 0.24 8.00 7.80
N GLU A 53 -0.61 8.94 7.39
CA GLU A 53 -0.86 10.19 8.10
C GLU A 53 -2.21 10.09 8.79
N MET A 54 -2.21 9.90 10.11
CA MET A 54 -3.41 9.72 10.92
C MET A 54 -3.88 11.06 11.48
N ALA A 55 -5.17 11.35 11.38
CA ALA A 55 -5.74 12.49 12.06
C ALA A 55 -5.64 12.32 13.59
N SER A 56 -5.22 13.36 14.31
CA SER A 56 -5.23 13.38 15.77
C SER A 56 -5.47 14.81 16.30
N PRO A 57 -6.01 14.97 17.53
CA PRO A 57 -6.30 16.29 18.10
C PRO A 57 -5.07 17.21 18.17
N ASP A 58 -3.90 16.64 18.45
CA ASP A 58 -2.64 17.39 18.63
C ASP A 58 -1.87 17.59 17.30
N GLY A 59 -2.51 17.29 16.17
CA GLY A 59 -1.91 17.31 14.83
C GLY A 59 -1.74 15.91 14.23
N PRO A 60 -1.41 15.79 12.94
CA PRO A 60 -1.30 14.49 12.29
C PRO A 60 -0.15 13.68 12.89
N LYS A 61 -0.44 12.44 13.32
CA LYS A 61 0.58 11.45 13.67
C LYS A 61 0.98 10.73 12.40
N VAL A 62 2.28 10.69 12.13
CA VAL A 62 2.80 10.09 10.89
C VAL A 62 3.55 8.83 11.22
N ALA A 63 3.18 7.73 10.59
CA ALA A 63 3.93 6.48 10.61
C ALA A 63 4.56 6.24 9.23
N ILE A 64 5.87 6.02 9.19
CA ILE A 64 6.60 5.61 7.99
C ILE A 64 7.11 4.20 8.22
N HIS A 65 6.64 3.26 7.42
CA HIS A 65 7.02 1.87 7.48
C HIS A 65 8.01 1.55 6.36
N ARG A 66 9.09 0.88 6.73
CA ARG A 66 10.22 0.56 5.84
C ARG A 66 10.47 -0.94 5.90
N LEU A 67 9.87 -1.69 4.98
CA LEU A 67 10.06 -3.13 4.87
C LEU A 67 11.51 -3.47 4.54
N ASP A 68 12.12 -2.67 3.64
CA ASP A 68 13.54 -2.75 3.26
C ASP A 68 14.52 -2.58 4.45
N LYS A 69 14.07 -1.92 5.53
CA LYS A 69 14.87 -1.68 6.74
C LYS A 69 14.36 -2.44 7.98
N ALA A 70 13.24 -3.14 7.86
CA ALA A 70 12.52 -3.77 8.97
C ALA A 70 12.19 -2.80 10.14
N VAL A 71 11.91 -1.53 9.86
CA VAL A 71 11.55 -0.52 10.88
C VAL A 71 10.25 0.22 10.58
N THR A 72 9.66 0.77 11.64
CA THR A 72 8.65 1.82 11.57
C THR A 72 9.21 3.07 12.28
N TRP A 73 9.12 4.23 11.63
CA TRP A 73 9.34 5.53 12.25
C TRP A 73 8.01 6.19 12.57
N LEU A 74 7.77 6.47 13.86
CA LEU A 74 6.61 7.21 14.30
C LEU A 74 7.04 8.65 14.61
N LEU A 75 6.55 9.58 13.80
CA LEU A 75 6.88 11.00 13.83
C LEU A 75 5.80 11.76 14.59
N PHE A 76 6.25 12.63 15.48
CA PHE A 76 5.38 13.45 16.32
C PHE A 76 5.37 14.93 15.89
N PRO A 77 4.31 15.69 16.25
CA PRO A 77 4.20 17.12 15.91
C PRO A 77 5.34 17.99 16.44
N ASN A 78 5.99 17.61 17.54
CA ASN A 78 7.11 18.32 18.16
C ASN A 78 8.47 18.05 17.46
N ARG A 79 8.47 17.48 16.25
CA ARG A 79 9.67 17.12 15.48
C ARG A 79 10.59 16.11 16.19
N THR A 80 10.03 15.25 17.03
CA THR A 80 10.74 14.03 17.44
C THR A 80 10.19 12.82 16.70
N TYR A 81 10.98 11.74 16.65
CA TYR A 81 10.49 10.46 16.19
C TYR A 81 11.05 9.31 17.04
N VAL A 82 10.28 8.23 17.13
CA VAL A 82 10.75 6.95 17.65
C VAL A 82 10.88 5.96 16.50
N GLU A 83 11.88 5.09 16.61
CA GLU A 83 12.05 3.95 15.71
C GLU A 83 11.68 2.68 16.46
N MET A 84 10.88 1.83 15.84
CA MET A 84 10.46 0.56 16.38
C MET A 84 10.53 -0.53 15.31
N PRO A 85 10.62 -1.81 15.70
CA PRO A 85 10.56 -2.92 14.75
C PRO A 85 9.30 -2.84 13.88
N LEU A 86 9.43 -3.18 12.59
CA LEU A 86 8.28 -3.30 11.70
C LEU A 86 7.33 -4.37 12.21
N ARG A 87 6.02 -4.09 12.13
CA ARG A 87 4.99 -5.09 12.38
C ARG A 87 4.33 -5.50 11.06
N PHE A 88 4.38 -6.79 10.75
CA PHE A 88 3.82 -7.34 9.50
C PHE A 88 2.28 -7.29 9.45
N ASP A 89 1.62 -7.24 10.61
CA ASP A 89 0.16 -7.08 10.70
C ASP A 89 -0.35 -5.70 10.26
N GLN A 90 0.57 -4.75 10.01
CA GLN A 90 0.26 -3.40 9.53
C GLN A 90 0.47 -3.23 8.02
N ILE A 91 0.83 -4.30 7.29
CA ILE A 91 0.99 -4.25 5.84
C ILE A 91 -0.37 -3.95 5.18
N PRO A 92 -0.48 -2.88 4.37
CA PRO A 92 -1.73 -2.52 3.70
C PRO A 92 -2.28 -3.64 2.81
N GLN A 93 -3.53 -4.02 3.04
CA GLN A 93 -4.22 -5.03 2.24
C GLN A 93 -4.92 -4.36 1.05
N TRP A 94 -4.22 -4.28 -0.08
CA TRP A 94 -4.75 -3.69 -1.32
C TRP A 94 -4.88 -4.71 -2.45
N ALA A 95 -4.25 -5.87 -2.36
CA ALA A 95 -4.24 -6.85 -3.44
C ALA A 95 -5.64 -7.49 -3.64
N PRO A 96 -6.03 -7.81 -4.89
CA PRO A 96 -7.30 -8.50 -5.18
C PRO A 96 -7.44 -9.89 -4.54
N LYS A 97 -6.33 -10.47 -4.10
CA LYS A 97 -6.22 -11.78 -3.48
C LYS A 97 -5.51 -11.64 -2.14
N ILE A 98 -5.98 -12.37 -1.15
CA ILE A 98 -5.42 -12.34 0.20
C ILE A 98 -4.46 -13.51 0.37
N GLN A 99 -3.34 -13.29 1.04
CA GLN A 99 -2.42 -14.37 1.37
C GLN A 99 -3.11 -15.39 2.28
N GLY A 100 -2.92 -16.68 1.99
CA GLY A 100 -3.61 -17.76 2.70
C GLY A 100 -5.06 -17.98 2.27
N GLU A 101 -5.54 -17.30 1.22
CA GLU A 101 -6.86 -17.57 0.63
C GLU A 101 -6.96 -19.03 0.13
N VAL A 102 -7.92 -19.78 0.68
CA VAL A 102 -8.24 -21.17 0.31
C VAL A 102 -9.62 -21.29 -0.36
N GLY A 103 -10.41 -20.21 -0.36
CA GLY A 103 -11.73 -20.18 -0.98
C GLY A 103 -12.20 -18.75 -1.25
N ARG A 104 -12.97 -18.59 -2.33
CA ARG A 104 -13.59 -17.32 -2.72
C ARG A 104 -14.90 -17.56 -3.43
N ARG A 105 -15.90 -16.75 -3.10
CA ARG A 105 -17.19 -16.74 -3.79
C ARG A 105 -17.63 -15.30 -4.01
N LEU A 106 -18.04 -14.98 -5.25
CA LEU A 106 -18.69 -13.71 -5.54
C LEU A 106 -20.07 -13.72 -4.88
N VAL A 107 -20.36 -12.69 -4.08
CA VAL A 107 -21.62 -12.58 -3.34
C VAL A 107 -22.42 -11.32 -3.69
N GLY A 108 -21.88 -10.44 -4.52
CA GLY A 108 -22.61 -9.28 -5.04
C GLY A 108 -21.73 -8.21 -5.64
N THR A 109 -22.33 -7.06 -5.91
CA THR A 109 -21.65 -5.85 -6.38
C THR A 109 -22.09 -4.66 -5.56
N ASP A 110 -21.15 -3.83 -5.14
CA ASP A 110 -21.41 -2.63 -4.33
C ASP A 110 -20.61 -1.44 -4.87
N LYS A 111 -20.81 -0.26 -4.28
CA LYS A 111 -19.91 0.88 -4.45
C LYS A 111 -19.14 1.14 -3.16
N VAL A 112 -17.82 1.27 -3.25
CA VAL A 112 -16.94 1.66 -2.14
C VAL A 112 -16.16 2.90 -2.57
N GLY A 113 -16.21 3.96 -1.77
CA GLY A 113 -15.57 5.24 -2.12
C GLY A 113 -16.05 5.81 -3.47
N GLY A 114 -17.30 5.55 -3.84
CA GLY A 114 -17.89 5.93 -5.13
C GLY A 114 -17.51 5.03 -6.33
N ARG A 115 -16.54 4.12 -6.18
CA ARG A 115 -16.09 3.19 -7.24
C ARG A 115 -16.90 1.90 -7.22
N LYS A 116 -17.23 1.36 -8.40
CA LYS A 116 -17.91 0.06 -8.53
C LYS A 116 -16.96 -1.07 -8.09
N THR A 117 -17.48 -2.01 -7.31
CA THR A 117 -16.73 -3.12 -6.74
C THR A 117 -17.52 -4.43 -6.83
N GLU A 118 -16.80 -5.53 -6.88
CA GLU A 118 -17.30 -6.88 -6.69
C GLU A 118 -17.04 -7.30 -5.24
N LYS A 119 -18.09 -7.72 -4.55
CA LYS A 119 -18.02 -8.21 -3.17
C LYS A 119 -17.81 -9.70 -3.18
N TYR A 120 -16.77 -10.15 -2.51
CA TYR A 120 -16.39 -11.54 -2.34
C TYR A 120 -16.51 -11.93 -0.87
N GLU A 121 -17.04 -13.13 -0.63
CA GLU A 121 -16.78 -13.87 0.60
C GLU A 121 -15.50 -14.67 0.38
N VAL A 122 -14.53 -14.51 1.28
CA VAL A 122 -13.19 -15.09 1.17
C VAL A 122 -12.92 -15.91 2.41
N THR A 123 -12.47 -17.15 2.22
CA THR A 123 -11.99 -18.02 3.28
C THR A 123 -10.48 -18.04 3.24
N VAL A 124 -9.85 -17.65 4.36
CA VAL A 124 -8.40 -17.72 4.55
C VAL A 124 -8.08 -18.80 5.58
N ASP A 125 -6.99 -19.52 5.35
CA ASP A 125 -6.41 -20.46 6.30
C ASP A 125 -5.19 -19.80 6.93
N VAL A 126 -5.27 -19.58 8.24
CA VAL A 126 -4.17 -19.04 9.04
C VAL A 126 -3.79 -20.13 10.04
N GLU A 127 -2.67 -20.81 9.77
CA GLU A 127 -2.12 -21.85 10.64
C GLU A 127 -3.12 -22.98 10.98
N GLY A 128 -3.95 -23.38 10.01
CA GLY A 128 -4.96 -24.43 10.16
C GLY A 128 -6.31 -23.92 10.67
N GLN A 129 -6.40 -22.64 11.08
CA GLN A 129 -7.65 -22.00 11.45
C GLN A 129 -8.27 -21.29 10.25
N LYS A 130 -9.44 -21.75 9.83
CA LYS A 130 -10.21 -21.11 8.76
C LYS A 130 -10.97 -19.89 9.28
N MET A 131 -10.80 -18.77 8.60
CA MET A 131 -11.50 -17.52 8.88
C MET A 131 -12.24 -17.04 7.62
N VAL A 132 -13.43 -16.47 7.80
CA VAL A 132 -14.21 -15.86 6.72
C VAL A 132 -14.17 -14.35 6.84
N LEU A 133 -13.90 -13.68 5.72
CA LEU A 133 -13.92 -12.24 5.57
C LEU A 133 -14.64 -11.84 4.29
N TYR A 134 -15.08 -10.58 4.23
CA TYR A 134 -15.59 -9.98 3.01
C TYR A 134 -14.55 -9.04 2.40
N GLN A 135 -14.38 -9.13 1.08
CA GLN A 135 -13.48 -8.28 0.31
C GLN A 135 -14.23 -7.62 -0.84
N TRP A 136 -14.05 -6.32 -1.04
CA TRP A 136 -14.60 -5.57 -2.17
C TRP A 136 -13.47 -5.19 -3.11
N VAL A 137 -13.45 -5.79 -4.30
CA VAL A 137 -12.42 -5.57 -5.30
C VAL A 137 -12.96 -4.68 -6.41
N ALA A 138 -12.24 -3.62 -6.74
CA ALA A 138 -12.46 -2.79 -7.91
C ALA A 138 -11.79 -3.45 -9.13
N PRO A 139 -12.55 -4.02 -10.08
CA PRO A 139 -11.99 -4.81 -11.17
C PRO A 139 -11.29 -3.97 -12.26
N ASP A 140 -11.60 -2.67 -12.34
CA ASP A 140 -11.02 -1.71 -13.27
C ASP A 140 -9.57 -1.36 -12.92
N ILE A 141 -9.24 -1.29 -11.63
CA ILE A 141 -7.89 -0.97 -11.13
C ILE A 141 -7.21 -2.15 -10.42
N LYS A 142 -7.86 -3.33 -10.40
CA LYS A 142 -7.39 -4.54 -9.71
C LYS A 142 -6.93 -4.26 -8.28
N PHE A 143 -7.82 -3.64 -7.50
CA PHE A 143 -7.51 -3.13 -6.15
C PHE A 143 -8.61 -3.51 -5.15
N SER A 144 -8.22 -3.99 -3.97
CA SER A 144 -9.11 -4.23 -2.83
C SER A 144 -9.48 -2.90 -2.19
N MET A 145 -10.68 -2.42 -2.47
CA MET A 145 -11.20 -1.15 -1.94
C MET A 145 -11.64 -1.27 -0.48
N LYS A 146 -12.03 -2.46 -0.03
CA LYS A 146 -12.45 -2.69 1.36
C LYS A 146 -12.27 -4.15 1.77
N THR A 147 -11.94 -4.36 3.03
CA THR A 147 -11.93 -5.66 3.71
C THR A 147 -12.68 -5.54 5.02
N ALA A 148 -13.51 -6.52 5.37
CA ALA A 148 -14.21 -6.56 6.65
C ALA A 148 -14.28 -8.00 7.17
N SER A 149 -14.17 -8.18 8.49
CA SER A 149 -14.41 -9.47 9.12
C SER A 149 -15.91 -9.81 9.06
N ALA A 150 -16.23 -11.10 8.99
CA ALA A 150 -17.63 -11.54 8.94
C ALA A 150 -18.43 -11.19 10.21
N ASP A 151 -17.75 -11.08 11.36
CA ASP A 151 -18.32 -10.71 12.65
C ASP A 151 -18.42 -9.19 12.87
N GLY A 152 -17.96 -8.36 11.92
CA GLY A 152 -17.97 -6.91 12.00
C GLY A 152 -16.98 -6.31 13.01
N SER A 153 -16.12 -7.11 13.64
CA SER A 153 -15.10 -6.63 14.58
C SER A 153 -14.02 -5.77 13.92
N PHE A 154 -13.79 -5.95 12.61
CA PHE A 154 -12.82 -5.22 11.82
C PHE A 154 -13.39 -4.79 10.47
N GLU A 155 -13.05 -3.57 10.06
CA GLU A 155 -13.25 -3.07 8.71
C GLU A 155 -12.10 -2.14 8.33
N SER A 156 -11.60 -2.23 7.10
CA SER A 156 -10.73 -1.23 6.50
C SER A 156 -11.18 -0.92 5.08
N ALA A 157 -11.27 0.34 4.74
CA ALA A 157 -11.75 0.79 3.43
C ALA A 157 -10.91 1.95 2.91
N TYR A 158 -10.74 1.99 1.59
CA TYR A 158 -10.07 3.05 0.87
C TYR A 158 -11.05 3.92 0.08
N SER A 159 -10.76 5.20 0.01
CA SER A 159 -11.42 6.18 -0.85
C SER A 159 -10.38 7.02 -1.60
N TYR A 160 -10.80 7.67 -2.68
CA TYR A 160 -9.93 8.53 -3.50
C TYR A 160 -8.61 7.88 -3.93
N VAL A 161 -8.65 6.58 -4.26
CA VAL A 161 -7.46 5.82 -4.70
C VAL A 161 -6.93 6.39 -6.02
N LYS A 162 -5.66 6.80 -6.00
CA LYS A 162 -4.89 7.29 -7.15
C LYS A 162 -3.67 6.40 -7.34
N LEU A 163 -3.67 5.62 -8.42
CA LEU A 163 -2.51 4.83 -8.80
C LEU A 163 -1.46 5.72 -9.45
N GLY A 164 -0.18 5.44 -9.19
CA GLY A 164 0.94 6.15 -9.77
C GLY A 164 2.06 6.39 -8.78
N GLN A 165 3.19 6.85 -9.31
CA GLN A 165 4.42 7.03 -8.56
C GLN A 165 4.25 7.97 -7.37
N GLN A 166 4.83 7.59 -6.24
CA GLN A 166 4.89 8.37 -5.01
C GLN A 166 6.28 9.00 -4.85
N PRO A 167 6.37 10.28 -4.46
CA PRO A 167 7.66 10.93 -4.20
C PRO A 167 8.45 10.20 -3.12
N ALA A 168 9.71 9.86 -3.40
CA ALA A 168 10.57 9.10 -2.50
C ALA A 168 10.72 9.76 -1.11
N GLN A 169 10.68 11.10 -1.06
CA GLN A 169 10.83 11.89 0.17
C GLN A 169 9.69 11.67 1.17
N LEU A 170 8.52 11.16 0.74
CA LEU A 170 7.42 10.82 1.65
C LEU A 170 7.80 9.71 2.62
N PHE A 171 8.75 8.85 2.24
CA PHE A 171 9.13 7.63 2.97
C PHE A 171 10.44 7.78 3.74
N GLU A 172 10.90 9.01 3.93
CA GLU A 172 12.07 9.35 4.73
C GLU A 172 11.66 10.24 5.91
N VAL A 173 12.44 10.20 6.99
CA VAL A 173 12.26 11.14 8.11
C VAL A 173 12.60 12.55 7.62
N PRO A 174 11.70 13.55 7.73
CA PRO A 174 11.98 14.91 7.28
C PRO A 174 13.16 15.55 8.04
N ALA A 175 13.83 16.49 7.38
CA ALA A 175 14.91 17.25 8.01
C ALA A 175 14.43 17.97 9.28
N GLY A 176 15.29 18.03 10.30
CA GLY A 176 15.00 18.69 11.57
C GLY A 176 14.23 17.84 12.58
N TYR A 177 14.02 16.54 12.31
CA TYR A 177 13.51 15.59 13.29
C TYR A 177 14.64 15.01 14.16
N THR A 178 14.37 14.87 15.46
CA THR A 178 15.30 14.27 16.42
C THR A 178 14.84 12.88 16.84
N LYS A 179 15.70 11.87 16.73
CA LYS A 179 15.41 10.52 17.24
C LYS A 179 15.40 10.56 18.77
N VAL A 180 14.35 10.00 19.37
CA VAL A 180 14.26 9.79 20.82
C VAL A 180 14.15 8.30 21.13
N SER A 181 14.68 7.88 22.27
CA SER A 181 14.53 6.51 22.75
C SER A 181 13.09 6.25 23.18
N MET A 182 12.54 5.09 22.83
CA MET A 182 11.31 4.61 23.42
C MET A 182 11.55 4.40 24.93
N GLN A 183 10.94 5.22 25.77
CA GLN A 183 10.94 4.98 27.22
C GLN A 183 10.23 3.64 27.45
N ARG A 184 10.92 2.72 28.14
CA ARG A 184 10.35 1.45 28.59
C ARG A 184 9.37 1.68 29.73
#